data_AF-X0T1N0-F1
#
_entry.id   AF-X0T1N0-F1
#
_cell.length_a   1.000
_cell.length_b   1.000
_cell.length_c   1.000
_cell.angle_alpha   90.00
_cell.angle_beta   90.00
_cell.angle_gamma   90.00
#
_symmetry.space_group_name_H-M   'P 1'
#
loop_
_entity.id
_entity.type
_entity.pdbx_description
1 polymer ?
#
loop_
_entity_poly.entity_id
_entity_poly.type
_entity_poly.pdbx_seq_one_letter_code
_entity_poly.pdbx_strand_id
1 'polypeptide(L)'
;TGARDRHRYMNPEDVNIAASIAPDNDSLDQCIHEALLQLPEKERIAIQAFYLMDESTERAQAILNLSRSGLYRVLQRARNRLKHLLKDYREDLP
;
A
#
# COMPACT_ATOMS: atom_id res chain seq x y z
N THR A 1 -24.09 -19.53 19.64
CA THR A 1 -22.75 -19.68 19.02
C THR A 1 -22.50 -18.41 18.22
N GLY A 2 -22.01 -17.31 18.80
CA GLY A 2 -20.61 -17.03 19.17
C GLY A 2 -20.11 -15.94 18.20
N ALA A 3 -20.15 -14.64 18.53
CA ALA A 3 -19.17 -13.85 19.30
C ALA A 3 -18.40 -12.87 18.38
N ARG A 4 -18.14 -11.66 18.92
CA ARG A 4 -17.36 -10.48 18.43
C ARG A 4 -18.25 -9.37 17.88
N ASP A 5 -18.65 -8.33 18.62
CA ASP A 5 -18.01 -7.54 19.68
C ASP A 5 -16.59 -7.04 19.33
N ARG A 6 -16.54 -5.77 18.88
CA ARG A 6 -15.55 -4.70 19.18
C ARG A 6 -15.53 -3.57 18.12
N HIS A 7 -16.69 -3.09 17.67
CA HIS A 7 -16.75 -1.74 17.10
C HIS A 7 -16.78 -0.74 18.27
N ARG A 8 -15.61 -0.53 18.88
CA ARG A 8 -15.41 0.52 19.86
C ARG A 8 -15.19 1.82 19.07
N TYR A 9 -16.09 2.77 19.30
CA TYR A 9 -16.12 4.11 18.73
C TYR A 9 -14.74 4.79 18.71
N MET A 10 -14.28 5.17 17.51
CA MET A 10 -13.30 6.25 17.37
C MET A 10 -14.09 7.57 17.33
N ASN A 11 -13.83 8.41 18.32
CA ASN A 11 -14.40 9.74 18.43
C ASN A 11 -13.79 10.62 17.32
N PRO A 12 -14.57 11.36 16.52
CA PRO A 12 -14.04 12.18 15.41
C PRO A 12 -13.26 13.43 15.90
N GLU A 13 -13.14 13.60 17.22
CA GLU A 13 -12.69 14.84 17.87
C GLU A 13 -11.19 14.79 18.21
N ASP A 14 -10.58 13.60 18.21
CA ASP A 14 -9.13 13.39 18.42
C ASP A 14 -8.30 13.58 17.13
N VAL A 15 -8.94 13.82 15.98
CA VAL A 15 -8.26 13.94 14.67
C VAL A 15 -7.54 15.29 14.50
N ASN A 16 -7.72 16.25 15.42
CA ASN A 16 -7.35 17.65 15.20
C ASN A 16 -6.07 18.14 15.90
N ILE A 17 -5.16 17.25 16.35
CA ILE A 17 -3.85 17.69 16.92
C ILE A 17 -2.64 17.23 16.06
N ALA A 18 -2.82 16.30 15.12
CA ALA A 18 -1.74 15.81 14.27
C ALA A 18 -1.59 16.54 12.92
N ALA A 19 -2.38 17.58 12.65
CA ALA A 19 -2.40 18.28 11.36
C ALA A 19 -1.29 19.35 11.19
N SER A 20 -0.44 19.59 12.20
CA SER A 20 0.54 20.69 12.16
C SER A 20 2.00 20.27 11.96
N ILE A 21 2.24 19.03 11.54
CA ILE A 21 3.52 18.59 10.96
C ILE A 21 3.21 17.66 9.78
N ALA A 22 2.37 18.11 8.85
CA ALA A 22 2.22 17.38 7.60
C ALA A 22 3.53 17.56 6.81
N PRO A 23 4.29 16.49 6.52
CA PRO A 23 5.29 16.58 5.45
C PRO A 23 4.57 17.04 4.18
N ASP A 24 5.31 17.66 3.25
CA ASP A 24 4.79 18.05 1.95
C ASP A 24 4.19 16.80 1.26
N ASN A 25 2.87 16.61 1.42
CA ASN A 25 2.19 15.39 1.01
C ASN A 25 2.28 15.24 -0.50
N ASP A 26 2.23 16.35 -1.24
CA ASP A 26 2.39 16.37 -2.70
C ASP A 26 3.74 15.78 -3.14
N SER A 27 4.84 16.10 -2.45
CA SER A 27 6.16 15.49 -2.71
C SER A 27 6.21 13.99 -2.39
N LEU A 28 5.56 13.56 -1.30
CA LEU A 28 5.52 12.16 -0.91
C LEU A 28 4.68 11.32 -1.88
N ASP A 29 3.50 11.83 -2.27
CA ASP A 29 2.61 11.19 -3.24
C ASP A 29 3.30 11.04 -4.60
N GLN A 30 4.04 12.07 -5.04
CA GLN A 30 4.85 12.00 -6.25
C GLN A 30 5.95 10.93 -6.13
N CYS A 31 6.67 10.85 -5.00
CA CYS A 31 7.70 9.83 -4.78
C CYS A 31 7.12 8.40 -4.82
N ILE A 32 5.95 8.19 -4.21
CA ILE A 32 5.27 6.90 -4.25
C ILE A 32 4.84 6.55 -5.68
N HIS A 33 4.29 7.51 -6.41
CA HIS A 33 3.91 7.34 -7.80
C HIS A 33 5.10 6.92 -8.67
N GLU A 34 6.22 7.63 -8.58
CA GLU A 34 7.45 7.30 -9.31
C GLU A 34 7.99 5.92 -8.92
N ALA A 35 7.97 5.57 -7.62
CA ALA A 35 8.39 4.25 -7.16
C ALA A 35 7.51 3.12 -7.72
N LEU A 36 6.19 3.34 -7.85
CA LEU A 36 5.27 2.38 -8.47
C LEU A 36 5.54 2.20 -9.97
N LEU A 37 5.89 3.27 -10.69
CA LEU A 37 6.25 3.19 -12.11
C LEU A 37 7.52 2.36 -12.36
N GLN A 38 8.48 2.41 -11.42
CA GLN A 38 9.71 1.62 -11.48
C GLN A 38 9.51 0.13 -11.18
N LEU A 39 8.35 -0.28 -10.65
CA LEU A 39 8.06 -1.69 -10.45
C LEU A 39 7.83 -2.41 -11.80
N PRO A 40 8.23 -3.69 -11.89
CA PRO A 40 7.80 -4.55 -12.99
C PRO A 40 6.26 -4.60 -13.06
N GLU A 41 5.73 -4.70 -14.27
CA GLU A 41 4.30 -4.62 -14.54
C GLU A 41 3.45 -5.52 -13.63
N LYS A 42 3.81 -6.81 -13.51
CA LYS A 42 3.09 -7.77 -12.65
C LYS A 42 3.07 -7.36 -11.17
N GLU A 43 4.15 -6.74 -10.69
CA GLU A 43 4.25 -6.27 -9.31
C GLU A 43 3.45 -4.99 -9.09
N ARG A 44 3.48 -4.07 -10.07
CA ARG A 44 2.67 -2.86 -10.06
C ARG A 44 1.18 -3.18 -10.05
N ILE A 45 0.72 -4.06 -10.94
CA ILE A 45 -0.68 -4.50 -11.01
C ILE A 45 -1.10 -5.17 -9.70
N ALA A 46 -0.24 -6.00 -9.09
CA ALA A 46 -0.53 -6.62 -7.81
C ALA A 46 -0.74 -5.58 -6.69
N ILE A 47 0.10 -4.55 -6.63
CA ILE A 47 -0.06 -3.48 -5.64
C ILE A 47 -1.32 -2.66 -5.91
N GLN A 48 -1.56 -2.26 -7.16
CA GLN A 48 -2.75 -1.49 -7.54
C GLN A 48 -4.03 -2.26 -7.20
N ALA A 49 -4.13 -3.53 -7.61
CA ALA A 49 -5.31 -4.35 -7.33
C ALA A 49 -5.52 -4.55 -5.83
N PHE A 50 -4.48 -4.97 -5.11
CA PHE A 50 -4.65 -5.39 -3.72
C PHE A 50 -4.72 -4.24 -2.72
N TYR A 51 -3.98 -3.15 -2.92
CA TYR A 51 -3.88 -2.06 -1.95
C TYR A 51 -4.62 -0.79 -2.36
N LEU A 52 -4.65 -0.45 -3.65
CA LEU A 52 -5.26 0.81 -4.11
C LEU A 52 -6.73 0.64 -4.50
N MET A 53 -7.08 -0.51 -5.09
CA MET A 53 -8.44 -0.82 -5.49
C MET A 53 -9.19 -1.69 -4.47
N ASP A 54 -8.52 -2.10 -3.39
CA ASP A 54 -9.05 -2.97 -2.33
C ASP A 54 -9.72 -4.25 -2.88
N GLU A 55 -9.19 -4.80 -3.99
CA GLU A 55 -9.76 -5.99 -4.60
C GLU A 55 -9.54 -7.21 -3.72
N SER A 56 -10.51 -8.13 -3.75
CA SER A 56 -10.41 -9.38 -3.00
C SER A 56 -9.22 -10.21 -3.49
N THR A 57 -8.70 -11.09 -2.63
CA THR A 57 -7.58 -11.97 -2.99
C THR A 57 -7.91 -12.81 -4.23
N GLU A 58 -9.14 -13.32 -4.31
CA GLU A 58 -9.65 -14.13 -5.43
C GLU A 58 -9.67 -13.32 -6.73
N ARG A 59 -10.08 -12.04 -6.65
CA ARG A 59 -10.13 -11.15 -7.82
C ARG A 59 -8.75 -10.75 -8.29
N ALA A 60 -7.84 -10.41 -7.37
CA ALA A 60 -6.44 -10.14 -7.69
C ALA A 60 -5.73 -11.37 -8.30
N GLN A 61 -6.04 -12.58 -7.81
CA GLN A 61 -5.57 -13.83 -8.40
C GLN A 61 -6.05 -13.99 -9.85
N ALA A 62 -7.32 -13.70 -10.12
CA ALA A 62 -7.89 -13.80 -11.46
C ALA A 62 -7.28 -12.77 -12.42
N ILE A 63 -7.11 -11.51 -11.98
CA ILE A 63 -6.48 -10.43 -12.77
C ILE A 63 -5.06 -10.82 -13.19
N LEU A 64 -4.27 -11.38 -12.27
CA LEU A 64 -2.87 -11.74 -12.53
C LEU A 64 -2.70 -13.16 -13.08
N ASN A 65 -3.78 -13.93 -13.17
CA ASN A 65 -3.78 -15.37 -13.49
C ASN A 65 -2.76 -16.15 -12.63
N LEU A 66 -2.84 -15.97 -11.30
CA LEU A 66 -1.94 -16.60 -10.33
C LEU A 66 -2.70 -17.44 -9.31
N SER A 67 -2.03 -18.46 -8.80
CA SER A 67 -2.44 -19.10 -7.55
C SER A 67 -2.32 -18.12 -6.38
N ARG A 68 -3.01 -18.41 -5.27
CA ARG A 68 -2.96 -17.59 -4.07
C ARG A 68 -1.54 -17.42 -3.53
N SER A 69 -0.77 -18.50 -3.51
CA SER A 69 0.64 -18.48 -3.11
C SER A 69 1.52 -17.70 -4.10
N GLY A 70 1.18 -17.76 -5.39
CA GLY A 70 1.83 -16.95 -6.43
C GLY A 70 1.59 -15.45 -6.24
N LEU A 71 0.34 -15.06 -6.01
CA LEU A 71 -0.04 -13.67 -5.73
C LEU A 71 0.73 -13.11 -4.53
N TYR A 72 0.75 -13.81 -3.39
CA TYR A 72 1.47 -13.33 -2.22
C TYR A 72 2.98 -13.24 -2.43
N ARG A 73 3.59 -14.12 -3.25
CA ARG A 73 5.01 -14.01 -3.62
C ARG A 73 5.27 -12.76 -4.45
N VAL A 74 4.39 -12.44 -5.39
CA VAL A 74 4.49 -11.20 -6.19
C VAL A 74 4.33 -9.97 -5.29
N LEU A 75 3.31 -9.95 -4.42
CA LEU A 75 3.10 -8.86 -3.44
C LEU A 75 4.30 -8.70 -2.50
N GLN A 76 4.93 -9.79 -2.06
CA GLN A 76 6.12 -9.72 -1.23
C GLN A 76 7.31 -9.10 -1.98
N ARG A 77 7.55 -9.50 -3.23
CA ARG A 77 8.60 -8.92 -4.07
C ARG A 77 8.36 -7.43 -4.35
N ALA A 78 7.13 -7.07 -4.71
CA ALA A 78 6.71 -5.69 -4.96
C ALA A 78 6.98 -4.81 -3.73
N ARG A 79 6.53 -5.23 -2.55
CA ARG A 79 6.76 -4.50 -1.29
C ARG A 79 8.25 -4.37 -0.96
N ASN A 80 9.02 -5.44 -1.15
CA ASN A 80 10.46 -5.37 -0.91
C ASN A 80 11.14 -4.38 -1.85
N ARG A 81 10.76 -4.34 -3.15
CA ARG A 81 11.29 -3.35 -4.09
C ARG A 81 10.88 -1.93 -3.73
N LEU A 82 9.60 -1.69 -3.44
CA LEU A 82 9.13 -0.38 -2.99
C LEU A 82 9.86 0.09 -1.74
N LYS A 83 10.12 -0.81 -0.79
CA LYS A 83 10.90 -0.47 0.41
C LYS A 83 12.31 0.01 0.08
N HIS A 84 12.98 -0.59 -0.91
CA HIS A 84 14.31 -0.14 -1.32
C HIS A 84 14.21 1.22 -2.04
N LEU A 85 13.35 1.33 -3.05
CA LEU A 85 13.15 2.57 -3.81
C LEU A 85 12.81 3.75 -2.91
N LEU A 86 11.86 3.58 -1.99
CA LEU A 86 11.44 4.63 -1.07
C LEU A 86 12.46 4.93 0.03
N LYS A 87 13.37 3.99 0.35
CA LYS A 87 14.47 4.26 1.29
C LYS A 87 15.47 5.22 0.64
N ASP A 88 15.80 4.99 -0.63
CA ASP A 88 16.68 5.88 -1.40
C ASP A 88 16.11 7.30 -1.46
N TYR A 89 14.79 7.47 -1.70
CA TYR A 89 14.15 8.78 -1.65
C TYR A 89 14.20 9.44 -0.26
N ARG A 90 14.05 8.68 0.83
CA ARG A 90 14.13 9.24 2.19
C ARG A 90 15.54 9.69 2.57
N GLU A 91 16.57 9.15 1.94
CA GLU A 91 17.97 9.54 2.15
C GLU A 91 18.36 10.78 1.31
N ASP A 92 17.61 11.08 0.24
CA ASP A 92 17.75 12.27 -0.62
C ASP A 92 16.89 13.48 -0.18
N LEU A 93 16.00 13.32 0.82
CA LEU A 93 15.32 14.46 1.45
C LEU A 93 16.27 15.13 2.48
N PRO A 94 16.53 16.45 2.37
CA PRO A 94 17.40 17.19 3.29
C PRO A 94 16.86 17.29 4.73
#